data_AF-A0AAD5KQ21-F1
#
_entry.id   AF-A0AAD5KQ21-F1
#
_cell.length_a   1.000
_cell.length_b   1.000
_cell.length_c   1.000
_cell.angle_alpha   90.00
_cell.angle_beta   90.00
_cell.angle_gamma   90.00
#
_symmetry.space_group_name_H-M   'P 1'
#
loop_
_entity.id
_entity.type
_entity.pdbx_description
1 polymer ?
#
loop_
_entity_poly.entity_id
_entity_poly.type
_entity_poly.pdbx_seq_one_letter_code
_entity_poly.pdbx_strand_id
1 'polypeptide(L)'
;MWSSKASYFVVRKSFSTSAILKAGIDLMTLDGKKSPVRQELCFDILYGIHPISCAIEAKRRSIETVFYRKDLLNHNVRAKEILERCWAENVKTQVLPQSKIDNIAPRGKPNQGLLAKATRLYYTPTPCIQEVIADSLSEKESCQSPVWLLLNEIQDPMNFGSILRSAYFMGCDKIFVSSHKSCSLTPVVSKASSGVMELMPVYSVNNPSQFCQILKESKWDVVGTGSHIGELNGKSSVCSPVSSFFRQNPTLIVLGNEGQGLPEELVTLCTHQLYIEARPHLNKNVDSMNVSAAAAVILHTILNRSDRS
;
A
#
# COMPACT_ATOMS: atom_id res chain seq x y z
N MET A 1 12.55 -17.19 -20.54
CA MET A 1 12.41 -18.45 -19.78
C MET A 1 12.19 -18.13 -18.31
N TRP A 2 10.99 -17.67 -17.95
CA TRP A 2 10.47 -17.69 -16.58
C TRP A 2 9.17 -18.48 -16.69
N SER A 3 9.24 -19.75 -16.30
CA SER A 3 8.09 -20.66 -16.36
C SER A 3 7.13 -20.34 -15.22
N SER A 4 5.86 -20.18 -15.60
CA SER A 4 4.68 -20.64 -14.86
C SER A 4 4.99 -21.61 -13.72
N LYS A 5 4.77 -21.15 -12.48
CA LYS A 5 4.28 -21.86 -11.28
C LYS A 5 4.77 -21.15 -10.02
N ALA A 6 4.04 -20.13 -9.62
CA ALA A 6 3.98 -19.68 -8.23
C ALA A 6 2.50 -19.67 -7.85
N SER A 7 1.99 -20.86 -7.56
CA SER A 7 0.69 -21.02 -6.90
C SER A 7 0.88 -20.57 -5.46
N TYR A 8 0.57 -19.31 -5.16
CA TYR A 8 0.41 -18.84 -3.79
C TYR A 8 -1.05 -18.51 -3.56
N PHE A 9 -1.60 -19.22 -2.58
CA PHE A 9 -2.96 -19.14 -2.09
C PHE A 9 -3.25 -17.72 -1.61
N VAL A 10 -4.00 -16.96 -2.40
CA VAL A 10 -4.75 -15.82 -1.88
C VAL A 10 -5.96 -16.41 -1.17
N VAL A 11 -5.97 -16.35 0.17
CA VAL A 11 -7.15 -16.69 0.97
C VAL A 11 -8.29 -15.78 0.51
N ARG A 12 -9.22 -16.37 -0.26
CA ARG A 12 -10.42 -15.72 -0.75
C ARG A 12 -11.36 -15.49 0.43
N LYS A 13 -11.34 -14.31 1.05
CA LYS A 13 -12.56 -13.79 1.68
C LYS A 13 -13.42 -13.21 0.57
N SER A 14 -14.41 -13.98 0.13
CA SER A 14 -15.45 -13.54 -0.80
C SER A 14 -16.24 -12.40 -0.16
N PHE A 15 -15.95 -11.16 -0.53
CA PHE A 15 -16.88 -10.08 -0.26
C PHE A 15 -18.05 -10.24 -1.21
N SER A 16 -19.18 -10.70 -0.66
CA SER A 16 -20.48 -10.72 -1.34
C SER A 16 -20.73 -9.38 -2.03
N THR A 17 -21.25 -9.41 -3.25
CA THR A 17 -21.73 -8.23 -4.00
C THR A 17 -22.74 -7.38 -3.21
N SER A 18 -23.33 -7.92 -2.13
CA SER A 18 -24.15 -7.16 -1.18
C SER A 18 -23.36 -6.20 -0.28
N ALA A 19 -22.04 -6.39 -0.11
CA ALA A 19 -21.18 -5.51 0.69
C ALA A 19 -20.80 -4.22 -0.05
N ILE A 20 -20.75 -4.25 -1.39
CA ILE A 20 -20.46 -3.09 -2.23
C ILE A 20 -21.64 -2.10 -2.20
N LEU A 21 -22.88 -2.60 -2.08
CA LEU A 21 -24.07 -1.77 -1.85
C LEU A 21 -24.16 -1.23 -0.41
N LYS A 22 -23.58 -1.93 0.59
CA LYS A 22 -23.50 -1.44 1.99
C LYS A 22 -22.34 -0.47 2.23
N ALA A 23 -21.32 -0.45 1.38
CA ALA A 23 -20.28 0.58 1.39
C ALA A 23 -20.78 1.94 0.84
N GLY A 24 -22.01 1.99 0.30
CA GLY A 24 -22.76 3.20 0.05
C GLY A 24 -23.60 3.57 1.27
N ILE A 25 -23.04 4.40 2.15
CA ILE A 25 -23.76 5.31 3.06
C ILE A 25 -24.69 4.58 4.06
N ASP A 26 -24.13 4.18 5.20
CA ASP A 26 -24.87 4.20 6.46
C ASP A 26 -24.09 5.06 7.46
N LEU A 27 -24.34 6.37 7.39
CA LEU A 27 -24.00 7.33 8.44
C LEU A 27 -25.33 7.97 8.86
N MET A 28 -26.07 7.26 9.72
CA MET A 28 -26.99 7.93 10.63
C MET A 28 -26.16 8.77 11.60
N THR A 29 -25.91 10.03 11.26
CA THR A 29 -25.74 11.05 12.29
C THR A 29 -27.11 11.33 12.88
N LEU A 30 -27.27 11.00 14.16
CA LEU A 30 -28.33 11.49 15.03
C LEU A 30 -28.16 13.02 15.18
N ASP A 31 -28.51 13.77 14.14
CA ASP A 31 -28.92 15.17 14.22
C ASP A 31 -29.54 15.58 12.88
N GLY A 32 -30.86 15.76 12.90
CA GLY A 32 -31.65 16.06 11.73
C GLY A 32 -31.38 17.46 11.18
N LYS A 33 -30.44 17.58 10.23
CA LYS A 33 -30.45 18.65 9.22
C LYS A 33 -29.97 18.09 7.86
N LYS A 34 -30.89 18.09 6.90
CA LYS A 34 -30.68 17.68 5.50
C LYS A 34 -29.59 18.54 4.83
N SER A 35 -28.69 17.89 4.10
CA SER A 35 -28.11 18.45 2.88
C SER A 35 -27.91 17.35 1.84
N PRO A 36 -28.48 17.44 0.62
CA PRO A 36 -28.26 16.45 -0.41
C PRO A 36 -27.00 16.81 -1.19
N VAL A 37 -25.82 16.47 -0.66
CA VAL A 37 -24.61 16.50 -1.49
C VAL A 37 -24.68 15.25 -2.38
N ARG A 38 -25.15 15.42 -3.63
CA ARG A 38 -24.84 14.45 -4.70
C ARG A 38 -23.31 14.43 -4.79
N GLN A 39 -22.66 13.41 -4.21
CA GLN A 39 -21.24 13.19 -4.44
C GLN A 39 -21.06 12.90 -5.94
N GLU A 40 -20.48 13.85 -6.68
CA GLU A 40 -20.06 13.60 -8.06
C GLU A 40 -19.10 12.40 -8.05
N LEU A 41 -19.42 11.39 -8.86
CA LEU A 41 -18.53 10.25 -9.06
C LEU A 41 -17.21 10.76 -9.64
N CYS A 42 -16.18 10.85 -8.79
CA CYS A 42 -14.83 11.22 -9.22
C CYS A 42 -14.19 10.03 -9.94
N PHE A 43 -13.83 10.25 -11.20
CA PHE A 43 -13.12 9.28 -12.01
C PHE A 43 -11.63 9.60 -12.07
N ASP A 44 -10.84 8.54 -12.08
CA ASP A 44 -9.42 8.58 -12.34
C ASP A 44 -9.12 7.89 -13.68
N ILE A 45 -8.07 8.35 -14.37
CA ILE A 45 -7.53 7.68 -15.55
C ILE A 45 -6.35 6.81 -15.12
N LEU A 46 -6.59 5.50 -15.04
CA LEU A 46 -5.55 4.49 -14.89
C LEU A 46 -4.77 4.32 -16.18
N TYR A 47 -3.48 4.01 -16.04
CA TYR A 47 -2.58 3.79 -17.16
C TYR A 47 -1.56 2.70 -16.84
N GLY A 48 -1.17 1.95 -17.88
CA GLY A 48 -0.28 0.81 -17.76
C GLY A 48 -1.00 -0.52 -17.59
N ILE A 49 -0.38 -1.56 -18.15
CA ILE A 49 -0.98 -2.89 -18.28
C ILE A 49 -1.25 -3.55 -16.92
N HIS A 50 -0.27 -3.55 -16.02
CA HIS A 50 -0.42 -4.17 -14.70
C HIS A 50 -1.48 -3.47 -13.81
N PRO A 51 -1.45 -2.14 -13.63
CA PRO A 51 -2.51 -1.42 -12.91
C PRO A 51 -3.93 -1.76 -13.38
N ILE A 52 -4.15 -1.77 -14.69
CA ILE A 52 -5.47 -2.03 -15.27
C ILE A 52 -5.88 -3.49 -15.07
N SER A 53 -4.96 -4.44 -15.29
CA SER A 53 -5.20 -5.86 -15.02
C SER A 53 -5.59 -6.11 -13.57
N CYS A 54 -4.82 -5.55 -12.63
CA CYS A 54 -5.09 -5.72 -11.20
C CYS A 54 -6.41 -5.05 -10.78
N ALA A 55 -6.77 -3.90 -11.38
CA ALA A 55 -8.03 -3.23 -11.08
C ALA A 55 -9.26 -4.05 -11.53
N ILE A 56 -9.18 -4.68 -12.71
CA ILE A 56 -10.22 -5.59 -13.21
C ILE A 56 -10.36 -6.81 -12.29
N GLU A 57 -9.23 -7.39 -11.89
CA GLU A 57 -9.21 -8.59 -11.05
C GLU A 57 -9.70 -8.33 -9.62
N ALA A 58 -9.26 -7.22 -9.00
CA ALA A 58 -9.57 -6.92 -7.60
C ALA A 58 -10.99 -6.40 -7.36
N LYS A 59 -11.60 -5.76 -8.36
CA LYS A 59 -12.98 -5.20 -8.30
C LYS A 59 -13.24 -4.27 -7.11
N ARG A 60 -12.20 -3.61 -6.59
CA ARG A 60 -12.31 -2.59 -5.52
C ARG A 60 -12.77 -1.21 -6.03
N ARG A 61 -12.87 -1.05 -7.34
CA ARG A 61 -13.39 0.13 -8.01
C ARG A 61 -14.06 -0.27 -9.32
N SER A 62 -15.00 0.55 -9.77
CA SER A 62 -15.74 0.30 -11.00
C SER A 62 -15.00 0.88 -12.19
N ILE A 63 -14.80 0.07 -13.23
CA ILE A 63 -14.19 0.50 -14.49
C ILE A 63 -15.32 0.82 -15.47
N GLU A 64 -15.41 2.08 -15.88
CA GLU A 64 -16.44 2.56 -16.82
C GLU A 64 -16.05 2.25 -18.26
N THR A 65 -14.81 2.52 -18.64
CA THR A 65 -14.35 2.31 -20.03
C THR A 65 -12.84 2.06 -20.08
N VAL A 66 -12.43 1.05 -20.84
CA VAL A 66 -11.04 0.80 -21.20
C VAL A 66 -10.76 1.34 -22.61
N PHE A 67 -9.81 2.27 -22.71
CA PHE A 67 -9.35 2.82 -23.97
C PHE A 67 -8.06 2.15 -24.40
N TYR A 68 -7.95 1.78 -25.68
CA TYR A 68 -6.75 1.13 -26.18
C TYR A 68 -6.42 1.55 -27.61
N ARG A 69 -5.13 1.43 -27.96
CA ARG A 69 -4.63 1.63 -29.31
C ARG A 69 -4.77 0.34 -30.12
N LYS A 70 -5.20 0.41 -31.38
CA LYS A 70 -5.49 -0.78 -32.20
C LYS A 70 -4.26 -1.67 -32.42
N ASP A 71 -3.11 -1.08 -32.70
CA ASP A 71 -1.82 -1.74 -32.94
C ASP A 71 -1.20 -2.34 -31.67
N LEU A 72 -1.62 -1.92 -30.47
CA LEU A 72 -1.15 -2.50 -29.21
C LEU A 72 -1.39 -4.03 -29.17
N LEU A 73 -2.48 -4.47 -29.77
CA LEU A 73 -2.86 -5.88 -29.83
C LEU A 73 -1.91 -6.69 -30.70
N ASN A 74 -1.14 -6.09 -31.61
CA ASN A 74 -0.24 -6.85 -32.46
C ASN A 74 1.01 -7.32 -31.69
N HIS A 75 1.40 -6.61 -30.64
CA HIS A 75 2.69 -6.80 -29.98
C HIS A 75 2.58 -7.09 -28.48
N ASN A 76 1.40 -6.98 -27.88
CA ASN A 76 1.22 -7.14 -26.44
C ASN A 76 0.15 -8.18 -26.09
N VAL A 77 0.59 -9.40 -25.76
CA VAL A 77 -0.28 -10.52 -25.38
C VAL A 77 -1.13 -10.17 -24.15
N ARG A 78 -0.54 -9.54 -23.13
CA ARG A 78 -1.26 -9.16 -21.90
C ARG A 78 -2.37 -8.14 -22.16
N ALA A 79 -2.17 -7.22 -23.11
CA ALA A 79 -3.23 -6.29 -23.49
C ALA A 79 -4.43 -7.01 -24.10
N LYS A 80 -4.22 -8.08 -24.88
CA LYS A 80 -5.32 -8.92 -25.39
C LYS A 80 -6.07 -9.61 -24.25
N GLU A 81 -5.35 -10.26 -23.34
CA GLU A 81 -5.93 -10.94 -22.18
C GLU A 81 -6.80 -9.99 -21.33
N ILE A 82 -6.34 -8.75 -21.16
CA ILE A 82 -7.11 -7.70 -20.45
C ILE A 82 -8.41 -7.37 -21.19
N LEU A 83 -8.37 -7.16 -22.51
CA LEU A 83 -9.57 -6.84 -23.29
C LEU A 83 -10.57 -8.00 -23.35
N GLU A 84 -10.07 -9.23 -23.48
CA GLU A 84 -10.90 -10.44 -23.42
C GLU A 84 -11.64 -10.54 -22.09
N ARG A 85 -10.96 -10.25 -20.97
CA ARG A 85 -11.60 -10.16 -19.65
C ARG A 85 -12.62 -9.03 -19.59
N CYS A 86 -12.30 -7.86 -20.13
CA CYS A 86 -13.26 -6.74 -20.20
C CYS A 86 -14.54 -7.15 -20.94
N TRP A 87 -14.43 -7.83 -22.07
CA TRP A 87 -15.60 -8.29 -22.84
C TRP A 87 -16.39 -9.37 -22.09
N ALA A 88 -15.71 -10.32 -21.45
CA ALA A 88 -16.35 -11.34 -20.63
C ALA A 88 -17.12 -10.74 -19.43
N GLU A 89 -16.63 -9.65 -18.87
CA GLU A 89 -17.24 -8.94 -17.74
C GLU A 89 -18.16 -7.78 -18.15
N ASN A 90 -18.46 -7.62 -19.45
CA ASN A 90 -19.26 -6.53 -20.01
C ASN A 90 -18.74 -5.11 -19.69
N VAL A 91 -17.42 -4.95 -19.51
CA VAL A 91 -16.76 -3.66 -19.38
C VAL A 91 -16.63 -3.03 -20.77
N LYS A 92 -17.06 -1.77 -20.91
CA LYS A 92 -16.98 -1.04 -22.18
C LYS A 92 -15.53 -0.86 -22.63
N THR A 93 -15.23 -1.18 -23.87
CA THR A 93 -13.91 -0.97 -24.49
C THR A 93 -14.01 -0.04 -25.69
N GLN A 94 -13.06 0.87 -25.87
CA GLN A 94 -13.04 1.80 -27.00
C GLN A 94 -11.64 1.92 -27.62
N VAL A 95 -11.57 1.78 -28.94
CA VAL A 95 -10.34 2.05 -29.70
C VAL A 95 -10.14 3.55 -29.84
N LEU A 96 -8.94 4.05 -29.53
CA LEU A 96 -8.55 5.45 -29.73
C LEU A 96 -7.23 5.57 -30.51
N PRO A 97 -7.05 6.63 -31.32
CA PRO A 97 -5.76 6.97 -31.91
C PRO A 97 -4.77 7.46 -30.84
N GLN A 98 -3.47 7.34 -31.13
CA GLN A 98 -2.39 7.74 -30.21
C GLN A 98 -2.55 9.18 -29.69
N SER A 99 -2.89 10.13 -30.56
CA SER A 99 -3.10 11.53 -30.18
C SER A 99 -4.18 11.73 -29.11
N LYS A 100 -5.28 10.97 -29.17
CA LYS A 100 -6.33 11.03 -28.14
C LYS A 100 -5.89 10.36 -26.85
N ILE A 101 -5.16 9.24 -26.93
CA ILE A 101 -4.59 8.57 -25.74
C ILE A 101 -3.65 9.53 -25.01
N ASP A 102 -2.76 10.22 -25.72
CA ASP A 102 -1.80 11.14 -25.11
C ASP A 102 -2.45 12.38 -24.51
N ASN A 103 -3.59 12.83 -25.05
CA ASN A 103 -4.38 13.92 -24.49
C ASN A 103 -5.13 13.52 -23.20
N ILE A 104 -5.57 12.27 -23.09
CA ILE A 104 -6.32 11.75 -21.93
C ILE A 104 -5.36 11.27 -20.84
N ALA A 105 -4.22 10.69 -21.24
CA ALA A 105 -3.23 10.18 -20.31
C ALA A 105 -2.63 11.31 -19.45
N PRO A 106 -2.22 11.01 -18.20
CA PRO A 106 -1.43 11.94 -17.41
C PRO A 106 -0.19 12.39 -18.18
N ARG A 107 -0.01 13.72 -18.33
CA ARG A 107 1.06 14.32 -19.15
C ARG A 107 2.43 13.75 -18.80
N GLY A 108 3.21 13.39 -19.83
CA GLY A 108 4.59 12.93 -19.69
C GLY A 108 4.77 11.53 -19.10
N LYS A 109 3.69 10.74 -18.93
CA LYS A 109 3.79 9.38 -18.36
C LYS A 109 3.58 8.30 -19.41
N PRO A 110 4.46 7.27 -19.47
CA PRO A 110 4.31 6.19 -20.43
C PRO A 110 3.07 5.34 -20.12
N ASN A 111 2.03 5.51 -20.93
CA ASN A 111 0.75 4.83 -20.82
C ASN A 111 0.70 3.46 -21.52
N GLN A 112 1.65 3.18 -22.43
CA GLN A 112 1.73 1.94 -23.22
C GLN A 112 0.51 1.70 -24.14
N GLY A 113 -0.24 2.75 -24.49
CA GLY A 113 -1.40 2.65 -25.39
C GLY A 113 -2.64 2.02 -24.75
N LEU A 114 -2.70 1.88 -23.43
CA LEU A 114 -3.84 1.32 -22.68
C LEU A 114 -4.18 2.21 -21.48
N LEU A 115 -5.44 2.64 -21.40
CA LEU A 115 -5.97 3.47 -20.32
C LEU A 115 -7.29 2.88 -19.81
N ALA A 116 -7.64 3.14 -18.55
CA ALA A 116 -8.96 2.81 -18.03
C ALA A 116 -9.53 3.98 -17.23
N LYS A 117 -10.76 4.39 -17.56
CA LYS A 117 -11.54 5.33 -16.74
C LYS A 117 -12.23 4.53 -15.65
N ALA A 118 -11.88 4.79 -14.40
CA ALA A 118 -12.40 4.04 -13.26
C ALA A 118 -12.73 4.98 -12.09
N THR A 119 -13.62 4.58 -11.20
CA THR A 119 -13.91 5.35 -9.99
C THR A 119 -12.64 5.49 -9.14
N ARG A 120 -12.52 6.61 -8.42
CA ARG A 120 -11.41 6.83 -7.50
C ARG A 120 -11.36 5.74 -6.43
N LEU A 121 -10.15 5.32 -6.09
CA LEU A 121 -9.89 4.43 -4.97
C LEU A 121 -9.60 5.27 -3.72
N TYR A 122 -10.19 4.91 -2.60
CA TYR A 122 -9.99 5.57 -1.31
C TYR A 122 -9.36 4.62 -0.31
N TYR A 123 -8.76 5.20 0.74
CA TYR A 123 -8.34 4.40 1.88
C TYR A 123 -9.53 3.69 2.50
N THR A 124 -9.28 2.45 2.93
CA THR A 124 -10.27 1.71 3.69
C THR A 124 -10.30 2.33 5.11
N PRO A 125 -11.46 2.73 5.63
CA PRO A 125 -11.56 3.13 7.02
C PRO A 125 -11.03 1.99 7.90
N THR A 126 -10.21 2.32 8.89
CA THR A 126 -9.73 1.28 9.82
C THR A 126 -10.94 0.74 10.59
N PRO A 127 -11.18 -0.60 10.59
CA PRO A 127 -12.20 -1.22 11.43
C PRO A 127 -11.90 -1.01 12.91
N CYS A 128 -12.70 -1.58 13.80
CA CYS A 128 -12.31 -1.75 15.19
C CYS A 128 -10.93 -2.43 15.26
N ILE A 129 -9.90 -1.73 15.73
CA ILE A 129 -8.51 -2.21 15.66
C ILE A 129 -8.33 -3.51 16.46
N GLN A 130 -9.07 -3.66 17.56
CA GLN A 130 -9.08 -4.87 18.37
C GLN A 130 -9.55 -6.09 17.57
N GLU A 131 -10.55 -5.93 16.68
CA GLU A 131 -11.02 -7.01 15.80
C GLU A 131 -9.95 -7.35 14.75
N VAL A 132 -9.29 -6.35 14.17
CA VAL A 132 -8.22 -6.56 13.18
C VAL A 132 -7.03 -7.31 13.79
N ILE A 133 -6.69 -6.98 15.04
CA ILE A 133 -5.67 -7.68 15.81
C ILE A 133 -6.11 -9.13 16.06
N ALA A 134 -7.31 -9.34 16.60
CA ALA A 134 -7.83 -10.68 16.89
C ALA A 134 -7.86 -11.58 15.65
N ASP A 135 -8.37 -11.05 14.52
CA ASP A 135 -8.39 -11.74 13.23
C ASP A 135 -6.99 -12.19 12.81
N SER A 136 -6.02 -11.28 12.88
CA SER A 136 -4.65 -11.55 12.41
C SER A 136 -3.87 -12.51 13.30
N LEU A 137 -4.23 -12.61 14.59
CA LEU A 137 -3.66 -13.60 15.51
C LEU A 137 -4.37 -14.96 15.42
N SER A 138 -5.61 -14.98 14.90
CA SER A 138 -6.42 -16.19 14.76
C SER A 138 -6.12 -16.99 13.49
N GLU A 139 -5.47 -16.38 12.50
CA GLU A 139 -5.02 -17.01 11.25
C GLU A 139 -3.87 -18.00 11.53
N LYS A 140 -4.19 -19.11 12.20
CA LYS A 140 -3.26 -20.18 12.65
C LYS A 140 -2.54 -20.93 11.53
N GLU A 141 -2.90 -20.69 10.26
CA GLU A 141 -2.31 -21.41 9.13
C GLU A 141 -0.94 -20.87 8.73
N SER A 142 -0.59 -19.63 9.11
CA SER A 142 0.77 -19.12 8.99
C SER A 142 1.54 -19.46 10.28
N CYS A 143 2.55 -20.34 10.20
CA CYS A 143 3.48 -20.60 11.31
C CYS A 143 4.38 -19.37 11.64
N GLN A 144 4.02 -18.17 11.19
CA GLN A 144 4.80 -16.94 11.32
C GLN A 144 3.88 -15.84 11.83
N SER A 145 4.27 -15.16 12.90
CA SER A 145 3.53 -14.00 13.43
C SER A 145 3.41 -12.90 12.36
N PRO A 146 2.29 -12.14 12.34
CA PRO A 146 2.02 -11.17 11.29
C PRO A 146 2.95 -9.96 11.36
N VAL A 147 3.20 -9.36 10.19
CA VAL A 147 3.96 -8.13 10.01
C VAL A 147 3.10 -7.08 9.31
N TRP A 148 2.83 -5.99 10.01
CA TRP A 148 2.12 -4.84 9.49
C TRP A 148 3.08 -3.68 9.22
N LEU A 149 2.64 -2.77 8.35
CA LEU A 149 3.38 -1.58 7.98
C LEU A 149 2.53 -0.33 8.19
N LEU A 150 3.04 0.64 8.92
CA LEU A 150 2.47 1.98 9.06
C LEU A 150 3.32 2.99 8.29
N LEU A 151 2.71 3.64 7.30
CA LEU A 151 3.29 4.74 6.54
C LEU A 151 2.85 6.07 7.16
N ASN A 152 3.73 6.69 7.93
CA ASN A 152 3.44 7.95 8.59
C ASN A 152 3.95 9.14 7.75
N GLU A 153 3.02 9.90 7.19
CA GLU A 153 3.28 11.12 6.41
C GLU A 153 4.19 10.91 5.18
N ILE A 154 4.01 9.78 4.47
CA ILE A 154 4.66 9.53 3.17
C ILE A 154 3.91 10.32 2.08
N GLN A 155 4.58 11.29 1.46
CA GLN A 155 3.94 12.26 0.58
C GLN A 155 4.14 11.97 -0.90
N ASP A 156 5.29 11.42 -1.29
CA ASP A 156 5.59 11.18 -2.70
C ASP A 156 4.86 9.93 -3.22
N PRO A 157 3.99 10.04 -4.25
CA PRO A 157 3.29 8.89 -4.83
C PRO A 157 4.22 7.83 -5.41
N MET A 158 5.43 8.19 -5.85
CA MET A 158 6.41 7.24 -6.37
C MET A 158 6.99 6.38 -5.25
N ASN A 159 7.44 7.00 -4.15
CA ASN A 159 7.86 6.29 -2.95
C ASN A 159 6.72 5.43 -2.39
N PHE A 160 5.53 6.01 -2.23
CA PHE A 160 4.35 5.29 -1.70
C PHE A 160 4.05 4.02 -2.51
N GLY A 161 3.93 4.14 -3.84
CA GLY A 161 3.65 2.98 -4.68
C GLY A 161 4.77 1.93 -4.65
N SER A 162 6.03 2.36 -4.58
CA SER A 162 7.18 1.45 -4.50
C SER A 162 7.21 0.69 -3.17
N ILE A 163 6.84 1.34 -2.06
CA ILE A 163 6.68 0.70 -0.76
C ILE A 163 5.55 -0.34 -0.80
N LEU A 164 4.37 0.01 -1.32
CA LEU A 164 3.24 -0.92 -1.45
C LEU A 164 3.66 -2.19 -2.20
N ARG A 165 4.37 -2.02 -3.33
CA ARG A 165 4.84 -3.13 -4.14
C ARG A 165 5.80 -4.04 -3.39
N SER A 166 6.78 -3.47 -2.71
CA SER A 166 7.75 -4.23 -1.92
C SER A 166 7.06 -4.97 -0.77
N ALA A 167 6.18 -4.31 -0.04
CA ALA A 167 5.42 -4.89 1.05
C ALA A 167 4.56 -6.07 0.60
N TYR A 168 3.81 -5.92 -0.49
CA TYR A 168 3.02 -7.03 -1.05
C TYR A 168 3.90 -8.18 -1.53
N PHE A 169 4.98 -7.90 -2.25
CA PHE A 169 5.87 -8.93 -2.77
C PHE A 169 6.56 -9.74 -1.66
N MET A 170 6.85 -9.11 -0.53
CA MET A 170 7.50 -9.75 0.62
C MET A 170 6.53 -10.43 1.57
N GLY A 171 5.22 -10.22 1.41
CA GLY A 171 4.19 -10.83 2.26
C GLY A 171 3.89 -10.06 3.54
N CYS A 172 3.96 -8.73 3.52
CA CYS A 172 3.41 -7.89 4.60
C CYS A 172 1.88 -8.03 4.64
N ASP A 173 1.32 -8.32 5.81
CA ASP A 173 -0.09 -8.70 5.94
C ASP A 173 -1.06 -7.53 5.79
N LYS A 174 -0.70 -6.36 6.33
CA LYS A 174 -1.56 -5.15 6.31
C LYS A 174 -0.73 -3.88 6.23
N ILE A 175 -1.25 -2.92 5.46
CA ILE A 175 -0.68 -1.57 5.36
C ILE A 175 -1.66 -0.54 5.92
N PHE A 176 -1.14 0.29 6.81
CA PHE A 176 -1.80 1.43 7.41
C PHE A 176 -1.10 2.71 6.95
N VAL A 177 -1.84 3.80 6.89
CA VAL A 177 -1.34 5.12 6.53
C VAL A 177 -1.94 6.18 7.45
N SER A 178 -1.14 7.19 7.83
CA SER A 178 -1.70 8.34 8.54
C SER A 178 -2.72 9.08 7.66
N SER A 179 -3.90 9.39 8.21
CA SER A 179 -4.97 10.06 7.46
C SER A 179 -4.60 11.48 7.03
N HIS A 180 -3.67 12.10 7.76
CA HIS A 180 -3.17 13.45 7.51
C HIS A 180 -1.76 13.42 6.89
N LYS A 181 -1.50 14.41 6.03
CA LYS A 181 -0.18 14.68 5.41
C LYS A 181 0.45 13.47 4.69
N SER A 182 -0.38 12.52 4.25
CA SER A 182 0.02 11.41 3.40
C SER A 182 -0.48 11.61 1.99
N CYS A 183 0.19 10.97 1.03
CA CYS A 183 -0.26 10.88 -0.35
C CYS A 183 -1.68 10.30 -0.43
N SER A 184 -2.39 10.47 -1.54
CA SER A 184 -3.66 9.78 -1.81
C SER A 184 -3.44 8.59 -2.76
N LEU A 185 -4.39 7.65 -2.82
CA LEU A 185 -4.38 6.52 -3.75
C LEU A 185 -4.66 6.95 -5.20
N THR A 186 -3.66 7.54 -5.86
CA THR A 186 -3.78 8.09 -7.22
C THR A 186 -3.39 7.07 -8.30
N PRO A 187 -3.71 7.33 -9.59
CA PRO A 187 -3.16 6.55 -10.70
C PRO A 187 -1.63 6.49 -10.75
N VAL A 188 -0.95 7.48 -10.18
CA VAL A 188 0.51 7.47 -10.05
C VAL A 188 0.96 6.39 -9.07
N VAL A 189 0.31 6.29 -7.92
CA VAL A 189 0.57 5.24 -6.93
C VAL A 189 0.23 3.86 -7.52
N SER A 190 -0.89 3.75 -8.25
CA SER A 190 -1.25 2.50 -8.96
C SER A 190 -0.15 2.08 -9.94
N LYS A 191 0.37 3.02 -10.74
CA LYS A 191 1.46 2.75 -11.68
C LYS A 191 2.76 2.38 -10.96
N ALA A 192 3.19 3.16 -9.97
CA ALA A 192 4.43 2.94 -9.22
C ALA A 192 4.40 1.58 -8.49
N SER A 193 3.24 1.20 -7.95
CA SER A 193 3.02 -0.09 -7.30
C SER A 193 2.83 -1.27 -8.26
N SER A 194 2.80 -1.02 -9.58
CA SER A 194 2.46 -2.01 -10.60
C SER A 194 1.10 -2.70 -10.36
N GLY A 195 0.11 -1.95 -9.87
CA GLY A 195 -1.25 -2.43 -9.62
C GLY A 195 -1.46 -3.10 -8.25
N VAL A 196 -0.43 -3.25 -7.42
CA VAL A 196 -0.56 -3.80 -6.07
C VAL A 196 -1.55 -2.99 -5.22
N MET A 197 -1.63 -1.67 -5.44
CA MET A 197 -2.63 -0.79 -4.82
C MET A 197 -4.07 -1.29 -4.99
N GLU A 198 -4.36 -2.01 -6.08
CA GLU A 198 -5.67 -2.61 -6.35
C GLU A 198 -5.88 -3.90 -5.57
N LEU A 199 -4.82 -4.70 -5.40
CA LEU A 199 -4.90 -6.05 -4.83
C LEU A 199 -4.99 -6.04 -3.30
N MET A 200 -4.43 -5.01 -2.65
CA MET A 200 -4.34 -4.96 -1.19
C MET A 200 -4.98 -3.70 -0.60
N PRO A 201 -5.88 -3.84 0.41
CA PRO A 201 -6.40 -2.71 1.16
C PRO A 201 -5.31 -1.90 1.85
N VAL A 202 -5.46 -0.59 1.85
CA VAL A 202 -4.64 0.36 2.61
C VAL A 202 -5.56 1.06 3.58
N TYR A 203 -5.29 0.90 4.88
CA TYR A 203 -6.17 1.38 5.96
C TYR A 203 -5.74 2.76 6.44
N SER A 204 -6.69 3.66 6.64
CA SER A 204 -6.39 5.01 7.15
C SER A 204 -6.50 5.08 8.66
N VAL A 205 -5.44 5.58 9.32
CA VAL A 205 -5.35 5.76 10.76
C VAL A 205 -5.35 7.25 11.09
N ASN A 206 -6.33 7.68 11.90
CA ASN A 206 -6.46 9.08 12.29
C ASN A 206 -5.44 9.52 13.34
N ASN A 207 -5.16 8.65 14.30
CA ASN A 207 -4.18 8.90 15.35
C ASN A 207 -3.14 7.77 15.36
N PRO A 208 -2.02 7.94 14.62
CA PRO A 208 -0.92 6.98 14.59
C PRO A 208 -0.36 6.63 15.97
N SER A 209 -0.28 7.61 16.88
CA SER A 209 0.23 7.40 18.24
C SER A 209 -0.67 6.48 19.05
N GLN A 210 -1.97 6.74 19.06
CA GLN A 210 -2.95 5.89 19.72
C GLN A 210 -2.96 4.47 19.13
N PHE A 211 -2.83 4.37 17.80
CA PHE A 211 -2.74 3.08 17.11
C PHE A 211 -1.50 2.27 17.55
N CYS A 212 -0.33 2.90 17.60
CA CYS A 212 0.89 2.27 18.11
C CYS A 212 0.76 1.85 19.59
N GLN A 213 0.10 2.68 20.41
CA GLN A 213 -0.13 2.39 21.83
C GLN A 213 -1.00 1.15 22.03
N ILE A 214 -2.12 1.03 21.29
CA ILE A 214 -2.99 -0.14 21.34
C ILE A 214 -2.25 -1.42 20.94
N LEU A 215 -1.40 -1.34 19.91
CA LEU A 215 -0.61 -2.49 19.45
C LEU A 215 0.43 -2.92 20.49
N LYS A 216 1.11 -1.95 21.11
CA LYS A 216 2.06 -2.21 22.21
C LYS A 216 1.37 -2.88 23.40
N GLU A 217 0.20 -2.40 23.81
CA GLU A 217 -0.62 -3.01 24.86
C GLU A 217 -1.08 -4.43 24.49
N SER A 218 -1.26 -4.68 23.18
CA SER A 218 -1.59 -5.99 22.61
C SER A 218 -0.36 -6.89 22.37
N LYS A 219 0.81 -6.54 22.92
CA LYS A 219 2.07 -7.29 22.80
C LYS A 219 2.64 -7.39 21.38
N TRP A 220 2.38 -6.39 20.54
CA TRP A 220 3.08 -6.24 19.26
C TRP A 220 4.41 -5.51 19.47
N ASP A 221 5.42 -5.91 18.70
CA ASP A 221 6.64 -5.14 18.57
C ASP A 221 6.35 -3.94 17.66
N VAL A 222 6.50 -2.73 18.20
CA VAL A 222 6.37 -1.49 17.43
C VAL A 222 7.77 -1.02 17.05
N VAL A 223 8.13 -1.23 15.79
CA VAL A 223 9.48 -1.03 15.25
C VAL A 223 9.51 0.27 14.47
N GLY A 224 10.12 1.30 15.05
CA GLY A 224 10.41 2.55 14.36
C GLY A 224 11.64 2.42 13.47
N THR A 225 11.64 3.13 12.34
CA THR A 225 12.79 3.20 11.44
C THR A 225 13.34 4.62 11.40
N GLY A 226 14.65 4.78 11.54
CA GLY A 226 15.31 6.08 11.49
C GLY A 226 16.78 5.97 11.15
N SER A 227 17.44 7.10 10.93
CA SER A 227 18.90 7.12 10.79
C SER A 227 19.57 6.91 12.15
N HIS A 228 20.77 6.36 12.11
CA HIS A 228 21.61 6.21 13.29
C HIS A 228 21.95 7.61 13.79
N ILE A 229 21.56 7.92 15.04
CA ILE A 229 21.79 9.18 15.78
C ILE A 229 20.58 10.12 15.78
N GLY A 230 19.87 10.10 16.90
CA GLY A 230 19.09 11.22 17.41
C GLY A 230 19.15 11.16 18.93
N GLU A 231 19.82 12.11 19.57
CA GLU A 231 19.63 12.31 21.00
C GLU A 231 18.19 12.78 21.21
N LEU A 232 17.35 11.91 21.76
CA LEU A 232 16.00 12.27 22.16
C LEU A 232 16.07 12.74 23.61
N ASN A 233 16.03 14.05 23.83
CA ASN A 233 16.03 14.65 25.17
C ASN A 233 17.16 14.14 26.09
N GLY A 234 18.37 13.96 25.56
CA GLY A 234 19.50 13.44 26.33
C GLY A 234 19.38 11.97 26.77
N LYS A 235 18.35 11.24 26.31
CA LYS A 235 18.25 9.79 26.42
C LYS A 235 18.62 9.18 25.08
N SER A 236 19.71 8.42 25.06
CA SER A 236 20.02 7.54 23.92
C SER A 236 18.85 6.57 23.74
N SER A 237 18.02 6.78 22.72
CA SER A 237 17.21 5.66 22.22
C SER A 237 18.18 4.67 21.62
N VAL A 238 18.17 3.44 22.14
CA VAL A 238 19.08 2.37 21.70
C VAL A 238 18.65 1.97 20.28
N CYS A 239 19.19 2.66 19.27
CA CYS A 239 19.03 2.28 17.88
C CYS A 239 19.93 1.08 17.60
N SER A 240 19.33 0.02 17.07
CA SER A 240 20.06 -1.20 16.72
C SER A 240 20.05 -1.42 15.21
N PRO A 241 21.08 -2.03 14.63
CA PRO A 241 21.02 -2.48 13.25
C PRO A 241 19.80 -3.35 12.99
N VAL A 242 19.12 -3.14 11.85
CA VAL A 242 18.05 -4.05 11.41
C VAL A 242 18.53 -5.49 11.27
N SER A 243 19.84 -5.69 11.05
CA SER A 243 20.50 -7.00 10.97
C SER A 243 20.50 -7.76 12.30
N SER A 244 20.35 -7.07 13.42
CA SER A 244 20.35 -7.62 14.78
C SER A 244 18.97 -7.93 15.34
N PHE A 245 17.90 -7.52 14.64
CA PHE A 245 16.53 -7.73 15.09
C PHE A 245 16.02 -9.11 14.66
N PHE A 246 15.50 -9.87 15.63
CA PHE A 246 14.85 -11.15 15.41
C PHE A 246 13.41 -11.06 15.89
N ARG A 247 12.48 -11.41 15.01
CA ARG A 247 11.06 -11.29 15.29
C ARG A 247 10.57 -12.50 16.06
N GLN A 248 10.00 -12.24 17.24
CA GLN A 248 9.31 -13.25 18.07
C GLN A 248 7.81 -12.95 18.13
N ASN A 249 7.43 -11.67 18.23
CA ASN A 249 6.04 -11.24 18.33
C ASN A 249 5.48 -10.82 16.94
N PRO A 250 4.16 -10.62 16.84
CA PRO A 250 3.57 -9.78 15.80
C PRO A 250 4.28 -8.42 15.75
N THR A 251 4.55 -7.89 14.55
CA THR A 251 5.37 -6.68 14.41
C THR A 251 4.66 -5.62 13.57
N LEU A 252 4.63 -4.39 14.07
CA LEU A 252 4.32 -3.19 13.29
C LEU A 252 5.63 -2.48 12.94
N ILE A 253 5.92 -2.33 11.66
CA ILE A 253 7.01 -1.48 11.17
C ILE A 253 6.45 -0.10 10.89
N VAL A 254 7.09 0.96 11.42
CA VAL A 254 6.65 2.35 11.25
C VAL A 254 7.70 3.10 10.43
N LEU A 255 7.31 3.51 9.22
CA LEU A 255 8.12 4.35 8.33
C LEU A 255 7.67 5.81 8.43
N GLY A 256 8.64 6.70 8.60
CA GLY A 256 8.39 8.13 8.72
C GLY A 256 8.48 8.90 7.40
N ASN A 257 8.23 10.19 7.48
CA ASN A 257 8.29 11.12 6.36
C ASN A 257 9.68 11.09 5.68
N GLU A 258 9.72 11.33 4.38
CA GLU A 258 10.94 11.26 3.57
C GLU A 258 12.04 12.25 4.01
N GLY A 259 11.66 13.39 4.58
CA GLY A 259 12.59 14.41 5.04
C GLY A 259 12.76 14.43 6.56
N GLN A 260 11.64 14.44 7.30
CA GLN A 260 11.67 14.61 8.75
C GLN A 260 11.77 13.29 9.53
N GLY A 261 11.57 12.14 8.87
CA GLY A 261 11.51 10.85 9.54
C GLY A 261 10.27 10.72 10.44
N LEU A 262 10.41 10.02 11.55
CA LEU A 262 9.33 9.83 12.52
C LEU A 262 9.26 11.00 13.49
N PRO A 263 8.05 11.51 13.81
CA PRO A 263 7.88 12.47 14.88
C PRO A 263 8.27 11.84 16.22
N GLU A 264 8.82 12.65 17.12
CA GLU A 264 9.32 12.22 18.43
C GLU A 264 8.28 11.42 19.22
N GLU A 265 7.01 11.82 19.18
CA GLU A 265 5.91 11.11 19.84
C GLU A 265 5.85 9.63 19.40
N LEU A 266 5.91 9.35 18.10
CA LEU A 266 5.93 7.98 17.59
C LEU A 266 7.21 7.24 17.97
N VAL A 267 8.35 7.94 17.97
CA VAL A 267 9.64 7.37 18.34
C VAL A 267 9.61 6.86 19.79
N THR A 268 9.00 7.60 20.71
CA THR A 268 8.87 7.19 22.12
C THR A 268 7.94 5.99 22.35
N LEU A 269 6.99 5.78 21.43
CA LEU A 269 6.06 4.65 21.51
C LEU A 269 6.66 3.34 20.99
N CYS A 270 7.67 3.42 20.12
CA CYS A 270 8.35 2.26 19.56
C CYS A 270 9.01 1.42 20.66
N THR A 271 8.87 0.09 20.57
CA THR A 271 9.59 -0.87 21.41
C THR A 271 11.02 -1.07 20.92
N HIS A 272 11.26 -0.92 19.61
CA HIS A 272 12.57 -0.99 18.99
C HIS A 272 12.76 0.15 17.99
N GLN A 273 13.99 0.66 17.89
CA GLN A 273 14.39 1.58 16.84
C GLN A 273 15.45 0.91 15.99
N LEU A 274 15.18 0.76 14.69
CA LEU A 274 16.06 0.09 13.75
C LEU A 274 16.57 1.05 12.67
N TYR A 275 17.82 0.82 12.27
CA TYR A 275 18.44 1.51 11.15
C TYR A 275 19.12 0.53 10.19
N ILE A 276 19.35 1.00 8.96
CA ILE A 276 20.11 0.24 7.96
C ILE A 276 21.58 0.63 8.10
N GLU A 277 22.44 -0.34 8.34
CA GLU A 277 23.88 -0.11 8.47
C GLU A 277 24.49 0.30 7.13
N ALA A 278 25.07 1.50 7.09
CA ALA A 278 25.93 1.91 5.99
C ALA A 278 27.28 1.19 6.06
N ARG A 279 27.95 1.01 4.90
CA ARG A 279 29.29 0.42 4.89
C ARG A 279 30.31 1.40 5.50
N PRO A 280 31.25 0.94 6.35
CA PRO A 280 32.15 1.82 7.10
C PRO A 280 33.04 2.75 6.25
N HIS A 281 33.33 2.36 5.01
CA HIS A 281 34.24 3.07 4.11
C HIS A 281 33.53 4.11 3.20
N LEU A 282 32.21 4.28 3.33
CA LEU A 282 31.45 5.21 2.50
C LEU A 282 31.55 6.65 3.00
N ASN A 283 31.28 7.58 2.09
CA ASN A 283 31.25 9.01 2.41
C ASN A 283 30.13 9.29 3.43
N LYS A 284 30.52 9.84 4.59
CA LYS A 284 29.62 10.16 5.70
C LYS A 284 28.61 11.27 5.39
N ASN A 285 28.79 12.01 4.28
CA ASN A 285 27.86 13.05 3.85
C ASN A 285 26.55 12.49 3.25
N VAL A 286 26.49 11.19 3.00
CA VAL A 286 25.25 10.50 2.61
C VAL A 286 24.78 9.69 3.80
N ASP A 287 23.87 10.29 4.58
CA ASP A 287 23.43 9.82 5.89
C ASP A 287 22.09 9.06 5.86
N SER A 288 21.44 9.02 4.69
CA SER A 288 20.09 8.51 4.52
C SER A 288 19.88 7.86 3.16
N MET A 289 19.00 6.87 3.14
CA MET A 289 18.56 6.16 1.94
C MET A 289 17.15 6.64 1.59
N ASN A 290 16.78 6.60 0.30
CA ASN A 290 15.40 6.82 -0.11
C ASN A 290 14.45 5.90 0.68
N VAL A 291 13.35 6.45 1.20
CA VAL A 291 12.42 5.74 2.09
C VAL A 291 11.90 4.43 1.48
N SER A 292 11.67 4.37 0.17
CA SER A 292 11.13 3.18 -0.48
C SER A 292 12.17 2.06 -0.61
N ALA A 293 13.44 2.42 -0.81
CA ALA A 293 14.55 1.48 -0.78
C ALA A 293 14.80 1.00 0.66
N ALA A 294 14.76 1.91 1.65
CA ALA A 294 14.89 1.55 3.05
C ALA A 294 13.78 0.59 3.51
N ALA A 295 12.54 0.87 3.14
CA ALA A 295 11.39 0.01 3.39
C ALA A 295 11.61 -1.41 2.85
N ALA A 296 12.09 -1.53 1.60
CA ALA A 296 12.35 -2.83 0.98
C ALA A 296 13.43 -3.62 1.74
N VAL A 297 14.53 -2.98 2.13
CA VAL A 297 15.62 -3.63 2.90
C VAL A 297 15.12 -4.08 4.27
N ILE A 298 14.37 -3.22 4.97
CA ILE A 298 13.87 -3.50 6.32
C ILE A 298 12.83 -4.62 6.28
N LEU A 299 11.83 -4.53 5.39
CA LEU A 299 10.82 -5.56 5.22
C LEU A 299 11.45 -6.92 4.88
N HIS A 300 12.36 -6.95 3.89
CA HIS A 300 13.05 -8.18 3.51
C HIS A 300 13.84 -8.79 4.67
N THR A 301 14.49 -7.95 5.48
CA THR A 301 15.30 -8.43 6.61
C THR A 301 14.42 -8.98 7.73
N ILE A 302 13.37 -8.25 8.11
CA ILE A 302 12.48 -8.63 9.22
C ILE A 302 11.63 -9.85 8.85
N LEU A 303 11.07 -9.91 7.64
CA LEU A 303 10.21 -11.02 7.21
C LEU A 303 10.99 -12.34 7.08
N ASN A 304 12.27 -12.29 6.74
CA ASN A 304 13.12 -13.49 6.64
C ASN A 304 13.81 -13.88 7.95
N ARG A 305 13.70 -13.07 9.01
CA ARG A 305 14.30 -13.31 10.33
C ARG A 305 13.23 -13.48 11.41
N SER A 306 12.48 -14.57 11.30
CA SER A 306 11.67 -15.10 12.40
C SER A 306 12.51 -16.06 13.23
N ASP A 307 12.42 -15.96 14.55
CA ASP A 307 12.97 -16.96 15.45
C ASP A 307 12.14 -18.24 15.26
N ARG A 308 12.71 -19.23 14.57
CA ARG A 308 12.06 -20.53 14.34
C ARG A 308 12.39 -21.43 15.53
N SER A 309 11.86 -21.09 16.71
CA SER A 309 11.89 -21.99 17.87
C SER A 309 10.89 -23.12 17.67
#